data_AF-A0A354WEN0-F1
#
_entry.id   AF-A0A354WEN0-F1
#
_cell.length_a   1.000
_cell.length_b   1.000
_cell.length_c   1.000
_cell.angle_alpha   90.00
_cell.angle_beta   90.00
_cell.angle_gamma   90.00
#
_symmetry.space_group_name_H-M   'P 1'
#
loop_
_entity.id
_entity.type
_entity.pdbx_description
1 polymer ?
#
loop_
_entity_poly.entity_id
_entity_poly.type
_entity_poly.pdbx_seq_one_letter_code
_entity_poly.pdbx_strand_id
1 'polypeptide(L)'
;MNILSLEKIASLNLKDFPNRLLVCFGGTTNEARLWLIQLYQYYLENQTAFTILSVDNWSGTQGAYRADIAADLRDYFPDKLIGKFVQNLFYYSFDFSSQDNEQSQDLEVFIQQLKQERKLEKEIIVILANESYNVPIIRK
;
A
#
# COMPACT_ATOMS: atom_id res chain seq x y z
N MET A 1 10.46 3.84 -11.76
CA MET A 1 9.28 4.01 -10.90
C MET A 1 8.10 3.91 -11.84
N ASN A 2 7.24 2.91 -11.65
CA ASN A 2 6.03 2.75 -12.44
C ASN A 2 4.87 3.30 -11.60
N ILE A 3 4.34 4.45 -12.01
CA ILE A 3 3.20 5.10 -11.36
C ILE A 3 1.94 4.67 -12.11
N LEU A 4 0.95 4.16 -11.39
CA LEU A 4 -0.31 3.67 -11.93
C LEU A 4 -1.48 4.39 -11.25
N SER A 5 -2.43 4.86 -12.05
CA SER A 5 -3.76 5.23 -11.57
C SER A 5 -4.60 3.98 -11.31
N LEU A 6 -5.62 4.07 -10.46
CA LEU A 6 -6.52 2.96 -10.09
C LEU A 6 -7.12 2.21 -11.30
N GLU A 7 -7.52 2.93 -12.35
CA GLU A 7 -8.05 2.33 -13.59
C GLU A 7 -7.03 1.40 -14.28
N LYS A 8 -5.73 1.71 -14.18
CA LYS A 8 -4.66 0.85 -14.72
C LYS A 8 -4.32 -0.32 -13.82
N ILE A 9 -4.73 -0.31 -12.55
CA ILE A 9 -4.47 -1.38 -11.59
C ILE A 9 -5.45 -2.53 -11.76
N ALA A 10 -6.70 -2.26 -12.13
CA ALA A 10 -7.69 -3.28 -12.48
C ALA A 10 -7.26 -4.15 -13.69
N SER A 11 -6.36 -3.64 -14.53
CA SER A 11 -5.77 -4.34 -15.67
C SER A 11 -4.35 -4.87 -15.41
N LEU A 12 -3.81 -4.69 -14.19
CA LEU A 12 -2.49 -5.20 -13.84
C LEU A 12 -2.56 -6.72 -13.64
N ASN A 13 -1.73 -7.45 -14.38
CA ASN A 13 -1.51 -8.87 -14.10
C ASN A 13 -0.63 -9.00 -12.85
N LEU A 14 -1.26 -9.10 -11.69
CA LEU A 14 -0.60 -9.18 -10.38
C LEU A 14 0.34 -10.39 -10.24
N LYS A 15 0.27 -11.38 -11.14
CA LYS A 15 1.20 -12.53 -11.24
C LYS A 15 2.64 -12.12 -11.56
N ASP A 16 2.82 -10.99 -12.23
CA ASP A 16 4.13 -10.54 -12.71
C ASP A 16 4.93 -9.77 -11.64
N PHE A 17 4.36 -9.58 -10.44
CA PHE A 17 4.95 -8.76 -9.37
C PHE A 17 5.16 -9.49 -8.03
N PRO A 18 5.66 -10.74 -8.01
CA PRO A 18 6.04 -11.34 -6.73
C PRO A 18 7.19 -10.54 -6.11
N ASN A 19 7.15 -10.35 -4.79
CA ASN A 19 8.25 -9.77 -4.02
C ASN A 19 8.56 -8.27 -4.28
N ARG A 20 7.57 -7.49 -4.72
CA ARG A 20 7.67 -6.02 -4.85
C ARG A 20 6.93 -5.28 -3.74
N LEU A 21 7.34 -4.03 -3.52
CA LEU A 21 6.64 -3.08 -2.66
C LEU A 21 5.57 -2.34 -3.48
N LEU A 22 4.32 -2.44 -3.05
CA LEU A 22 3.20 -1.66 -3.56
C LEU A 22 3.01 -0.44 -2.64
N VAL A 23 3.22 0.77 -3.14
CA VAL A 23 3.04 2.00 -2.36
C VAL A 23 1.76 2.68 -2.80
N CYS A 24 0.79 2.80 -1.90
CA CYS A 24 -0.51 3.43 -2.16
C CYS A 24 -0.61 4.77 -1.42
N PHE A 25 -0.62 5.87 -2.18
CA PHE A 25 -0.88 7.21 -1.65
C PHE A 25 -2.39 7.47 -1.57
N GLY A 26 -2.85 8.03 -0.45
CA GLY A 26 -4.27 8.10 -0.10
C GLY A 26 -4.78 6.79 0.47
N GLY A 27 -3.95 6.08 1.24
CA GLY A 27 -4.24 4.71 1.68
C GLY A 27 -5.50 4.53 2.54
N THR A 28 -6.06 5.61 3.09
CA THR A 28 -7.30 5.57 3.90
C THR A 28 -8.57 5.89 3.12
N THR A 29 -8.43 6.32 1.86
CA THR A 29 -9.55 6.62 0.94
C THR A 29 -10.40 5.38 0.62
N ASN A 30 -11.65 5.61 0.20
CA ASN A 30 -12.55 4.51 -0.19
C ASN A 30 -12.00 3.74 -1.39
N GLU A 31 -11.35 4.43 -2.31
CA GLU A 31 -10.75 3.85 -3.50
C GLU A 31 -9.58 2.93 -3.15
N ALA A 32 -8.72 3.33 -2.18
CA ALA A 32 -7.68 2.47 -1.65
C ALA A 32 -8.26 1.22 -0.98
N ARG A 33 -9.36 1.36 -0.23
CA ARG A 33 -10.05 0.22 0.40
C ARG A 33 -10.60 -0.76 -0.62
N LEU A 34 -11.29 -0.28 -1.65
CA LEU A 34 -11.78 -1.11 -2.76
C LEU A 34 -10.65 -1.86 -3.45
N TRP A 35 -9.51 -1.20 -3.67
CA TRP A 35 -8.32 -1.83 -4.21
C TRP A 35 -7.77 -2.93 -3.29
N LEU A 36 -7.69 -2.69 -1.98
CA LEU A 36 -7.24 -3.69 -1.01
C LEU A 36 -8.16 -4.91 -0.96
N ILE A 37 -9.47 -4.72 -1.10
CA ILE A 37 -10.47 -5.81 -1.21
C ILE A 37 -10.18 -6.66 -2.44
N GLN A 38 -9.94 -6.05 -3.61
CA GLN A 38 -9.59 -6.76 -4.85
C GLN A 38 -8.24 -7.50 -4.71
N LEU A 39 -7.25 -6.87 -4.09
CA LEU A 39 -5.94 -7.47 -3.85
C LEU A 39 -6.04 -8.66 -2.89
N TYR A 40 -6.92 -8.58 -1.88
CA TYR A 40 -7.18 -9.69 -0.98
C TYR A 40 -7.89 -10.85 -1.69
N GLN A 41 -8.87 -10.58 -2.54
CA GLN A 41 -9.50 -11.62 -3.37
C GLN A 41 -8.45 -12.35 -4.22
N TYR A 42 -7.55 -11.61 -4.86
CA TYR A 42 -6.45 -12.20 -5.62
C TYR A 42 -5.50 -13.02 -4.73
N TYR A 43 -5.20 -12.54 -3.52
CA TYR A 43 -4.41 -13.29 -2.53
C TYR A 43 -5.07 -14.61 -2.14
N LEU A 44 -6.39 -14.66 -1.99
CA LEU A 44 -7.11 -15.90 -1.69
C LEU A 44 -6.94 -16.94 -2.79
N GLU A 45 -7.00 -16.51 -4.05
CA GLU A 45 -6.88 -17.39 -5.23
C GLU A 45 -5.44 -17.89 -5.48
N ASN A 46 -4.44 -17.04 -5.27
CA ASN A 46 -3.06 -17.30 -5.70
C ASN A 46 -2.07 -17.49 -4.54
N GLN A 47 -2.48 -17.19 -3.30
CA GLN A 47 -1.67 -17.24 -2.08
C GLN A 47 -0.35 -16.45 -2.18
N THR A 48 -0.28 -15.47 -3.08
CA THR A 48 0.90 -14.64 -3.33
C THR A 48 0.96 -13.50 -2.32
N ALA A 49 1.96 -13.51 -1.43
CA ALA A 49 2.14 -12.42 -0.48
C ALA A 49 2.72 -11.17 -1.16
N PHE A 50 2.03 -10.05 -1.05
CA PHE A 50 2.53 -8.73 -1.41
C PHE A 50 3.12 -8.05 -0.18
N THR A 51 3.95 -7.03 -0.34
CA THR A 51 4.19 -6.05 0.75
C THR A 51 3.59 -4.73 0.29
N ILE A 52 2.71 -4.17 1.11
CA ILE A 52 1.92 -2.99 0.75
C ILE A 52 2.20 -1.90 1.77
N LEU A 53 2.59 -0.73 1.31
CA LEU A 53 2.74 0.47 2.11
C LEU A 53 1.63 1.45 1.74
N SER A 54 0.74 1.71 2.68
CA SER A 54 -0.27 2.75 2.58
C SER A 54 0.26 4.04 3.20
N VAL A 55 0.17 5.13 2.45
CA VAL A 55 0.64 6.46 2.84
C VAL A 55 -0.54 7.41 2.83
N ASP A 56 -0.84 8.04 3.96
CA ASP A 56 -1.92 9.02 4.05
C ASP A 56 -1.69 10.05 5.16
N ASN A 57 -2.51 11.10 5.27
CA ASN A 57 -2.39 12.10 6.33
C ASN A 57 -3.10 11.71 7.65
N TRP A 58 -3.66 10.51 7.73
CA TRP A 58 -4.36 10.04 8.92
C TRP A 58 -3.36 9.75 10.05
N SER A 59 -3.60 10.33 11.23
CA SER A 59 -2.68 10.29 12.38
C SER A 59 -2.75 9.01 13.21
N GLY A 60 -3.32 7.93 12.67
CA GLY A 60 -3.46 6.66 13.38
C GLY A 60 -2.20 5.80 13.35
N THR A 61 -2.21 4.73 14.14
CA THR A 61 -1.11 3.76 14.15
C THR A 61 -1.27 2.70 13.06
N GLN A 62 -0.17 2.06 12.65
CA GLN A 62 -0.23 0.92 11.74
C GLN A 62 -1.13 -0.22 12.27
N GLY A 63 -1.15 -0.44 13.58
CA GLY A 63 -2.03 -1.45 14.20
C GLY A 63 -3.50 -1.10 14.02
N ALA A 64 -3.86 0.17 14.23
CA ALA A 64 -5.22 0.66 14.01
C ALA A 64 -5.60 0.57 12.52
N TYR A 65 -4.69 0.96 11.61
CA TYR A 65 -4.91 0.83 10.16
C TYR A 65 -5.22 -0.62 9.75
N ARG A 66 -4.39 -1.57 10.21
CA ARG A 66 -4.59 -3.01 9.92
C ARG A 66 -5.91 -3.53 10.47
N ALA A 67 -6.27 -3.12 11.68
CA ALA A 67 -7.51 -3.56 12.32
C ALA A 67 -8.75 -3.06 11.55
N ASP A 68 -8.69 -1.82 11.06
CA ASP A 68 -9.72 -1.18 10.26
C ASP A 68 -9.91 -1.87 8.91
N ILE A 69 -8.83 -2.05 8.14
CA ILE A 69 -8.88 -2.82 6.88
C ILE A 69 -9.32 -4.27 7.13
N ALA A 70 -8.89 -4.91 8.23
CA ALA A 70 -9.33 -6.26 8.56
C ALA A 70 -10.83 -6.34 8.89
N ALA A 71 -11.44 -5.25 9.35
CA ALA A 71 -12.89 -5.18 9.58
C ALA A 71 -13.61 -5.11 8.22
N ASP A 72 -13.18 -4.20 7.33
CA ASP A 72 -13.73 -4.11 5.98
C ASP A 72 -13.65 -5.45 5.25
N LEU A 73 -12.48 -6.09 5.24
CA LEU A 73 -12.30 -7.38 4.56
C LEU A 73 -13.21 -8.49 5.11
N ARG A 74 -13.52 -8.47 6.42
CA ARG A 74 -14.42 -9.46 7.05
C ARG A 74 -15.86 -9.34 6.54
N ASP A 75 -16.30 -8.12 6.23
CA ASP A 75 -17.65 -7.88 5.72
C ASP A 75 -17.82 -8.45 4.29
N TYR A 76 -16.74 -8.51 3.50
CA TYR A 76 -16.75 -9.08 2.15
C TYR A 76 -16.40 -10.58 2.13
N PHE A 77 -15.45 -11.01 2.94
CA PHE A 77 -14.84 -12.34 2.87
C PHE A 77 -14.56 -12.88 4.29
N PRO A 78 -15.51 -13.54 4.95
CA PRO A 78 -15.30 -14.09 6.30
C PRO A 78 -14.38 -15.32 6.25
N ASP A 79 -13.07 -15.10 6.12
CA ASP A 79 -12.05 -16.14 5.98
C ASP A 79 -10.91 -16.01 7.01
N LYS A 80 -10.23 -17.13 7.29
CA LYS A 80 -9.15 -17.23 8.29
C LYS A 80 -7.83 -16.59 7.82
N LEU A 81 -7.68 -16.26 6.54
CA LEU A 81 -6.45 -15.71 5.98
C LEU A 81 -6.36 -14.19 6.08
N ILE A 82 -7.42 -13.47 6.48
CA ILE A 82 -7.39 -12.00 6.67
C ILE A 82 -6.23 -11.62 7.58
N GLY A 83 -6.09 -12.32 8.71
CA GLY A 83 -5.02 -12.07 9.67
C GLY A 83 -3.63 -12.18 9.04
N LYS A 84 -3.42 -13.12 8.12
CA LYS A 84 -2.15 -13.26 7.39
C LYS A 84 -1.97 -12.16 6.35
N PHE A 85 -3.03 -11.80 5.63
CA PHE A 85 -3.00 -10.74 4.63
C PHE A 85 -2.65 -9.40 5.25
N VAL A 86 -3.30 -8.99 6.34
CA VAL A 86 -3.08 -7.67 6.93
C VAL A 86 -1.71 -7.51 7.60
N GLN A 87 -0.99 -8.60 7.88
CA GLN A 87 0.42 -8.50 8.31
C GLN A 87 1.35 -7.98 7.21
N ASN A 88 0.91 -8.00 5.97
CA ASN A 88 1.63 -7.47 4.83
C ASN A 88 1.33 -5.98 4.57
N LEU A 89 0.40 -5.38 5.32
CA LEU A 89 0.06 -3.96 5.22
C LEU A 89 0.92 -3.14 6.17
N PHE A 90 1.54 -2.10 5.66
CA PHE A 90 2.29 -1.10 6.40
C PHE A 90 1.61 0.24 6.23
N TYR A 91 1.75 1.11 7.22
CA TYR A 91 1.15 2.44 7.19
C TYR A 91 2.17 3.50 7.57
N TYR A 92 2.19 4.59 6.80
CA TYR A 92 3.02 5.75 7.07
C TYR A 92 2.16 7.02 7.00
N SER A 93 2.17 7.81 8.07
CA SER A 93 1.49 9.10 8.12
C SER A 93 2.34 10.16 7.42
N PHE A 94 1.79 10.82 6.41
CA PHE A 94 2.47 11.83 5.59
C PHE A 94 1.56 13.03 5.36
N ASP A 95 2.05 14.23 5.67
CA ASP A 95 1.30 15.47 5.44
C ASP A 95 1.60 16.05 4.06
N PHE A 96 0.71 15.77 3.10
CA PHE A 96 0.79 16.26 1.72
C PHE A 96 0.64 17.78 1.57
N SER A 97 0.19 18.49 2.60
CA SER A 97 0.02 19.95 2.54
C SER A 97 1.34 20.70 2.76
N SER A 98 2.31 20.06 3.41
CA SER A 98 3.64 20.61 3.65
C SER A 98 4.57 20.26 2.48
N GLN A 99 5.18 21.25 1.83
CA GLN A 99 6.30 21.03 0.88
C GLN A 99 7.61 20.75 1.63
N ASP A 100 7.51 20.06 2.76
CA ASP A 100 8.66 19.81 3.61
C ASP A 100 9.50 18.67 3.03
N ASN A 101 10.74 19.00 2.66
CA ASN A 101 11.68 18.02 2.14
C ASN A 101 12.05 16.97 3.20
N GLU A 102 11.94 17.29 4.50
CA GLU A 102 12.26 16.36 5.58
C GLU A 102 11.32 15.16 5.60
N GLN A 103 10.00 15.37 5.52
CA GLN A 103 9.03 14.27 5.50
C GLN A 103 9.22 13.34 4.28
N SER A 104 9.60 13.92 3.14
CA SER A 104 9.88 13.14 1.93
C SER A 104 11.12 12.25 2.10
N GLN A 105 12.16 12.76 2.77
CA GLN A 105 13.36 11.98 3.10
C GLN A 105 13.05 10.87 4.11
N ASP A 106 12.25 11.16 5.14
CA ASP A 106 11.85 10.17 6.14
C ASP A 106 11.03 9.02 5.52
N LEU A 107 10.09 9.35 4.61
CA LEU A 107 9.34 8.34 3.86
C LEU A 107 10.27 7.48 2.98
N GLU A 108 11.27 8.08 2.34
CA GLU A 108 12.26 7.34 1.55
C GLU A 108 13.08 6.39 2.43
N VAL A 109 13.56 6.86 3.59
CA VAL A 109 14.27 6.02 4.57
C VAL A 109 13.40 4.86 5.03
N PHE A 110 12.13 5.13 5.36
CA PHE A 110 11.17 4.10 5.75
C PHE A 110 10.98 3.05 4.66
N ILE A 111 10.83 3.47 3.41
CA ILE A 111 10.71 2.57 2.25
C ILE A 111 11.95 1.70 2.09
N GLN A 112 13.15 2.25 2.25
CA GLN A 112 14.39 1.47 2.15
C GLN A 112 14.52 0.46 3.29
N GLN A 113 14.18 0.84 4.52
CA GLN A 113 14.15 -0.07 5.67
C GLN A 113 13.17 -1.22 5.43
N LEU A 114 11.95 -0.91 5.00
CA LEU A 114 10.93 -1.91 4.71
C LEU A 114 11.37 -2.89 3.62
N LYS A 115 12.03 -2.39 2.55
CA LYS A 115 12.59 -3.24 1.49
C LYS A 115 13.67 -4.17 2.00
N GLN A 116 14.54 -3.70 2.90
CA GLN A 116 15.59 -4.53 3.50
C GLN A 116 14.99 -5.61 4.41
N GLU A 117 14.08 -5.24 5.32
CA GLU A 117 13.41 -6.16 6.25
C GLU A 117 12.68 -7.28 5.52
N ARG A 118 12.03 -6.94 4.40
CA ARG A 118 11.18 -7.85 3.63
C ARG A 118 11.90 -8.47 2.43
N LYS A 119 13.19 -8.18 2.23
CA LYS A 119 14.03 -8.65 1.11
C LYS A 119 13.37 -8.42 -0.27
N LEU A 120 12.82 -7.23 -0.45
CA LEU A 120 12.07 -6.86 -1.65
C LEU A 120 13.00 -6.44 -2.79
N GLU A 121 12.50 -6.55 -4.01
CA GLU A 121 13.20 -6.02 -5.19
C GLU A 121 13.38 -4.50 -5.11
N LYS A 122 14.34 -3.98 -5.89
CA LYS A 122 14.58 -2.53 -5.96
C LYS A 122 13.38 -1.77 -6.51
N GLU A 123 12.58 -2.40 -7.37
CA GLU A 123 11.46 -1.74 -8.04
C GLU A 123 10.24 -1.63 -7.12
N ILE A 124 9.66 -0.43 -7.08
CA ILE A 124 8.39 -0.14 -6.39
C ILE A 124 7.32 0.14 -7.43
N ILE A 125 6.09 -0.28 -7.13
CA ILE A 125 4.89 0.11 -7.88
C ILE A 125 4.19 1.18 -7.06
N VAL A 126 3.96 2.35 -7.65
CA VAL A 126 3.27 3.46 -7.00
C VAL A 126 1.83 3.51 -7.49
N ILE A 127 0.92 3.59 -6.54
CA ILE A 127 -0.53 3.56 -6.71
C ILE A 127 -1.08 4.87 -6.15
N LEU A 128 -1.83 5.59 -6.97
CA LEU A 128 -2.50 6.83 -6.56
C LEU A 128 -3.98 6.53 -6.36
N ALA A 129 -4.42 6.54 -5.10
CA ALA A 129 -5.82 6.34 -4.77
C ALA A 129 -6.68 7.60 -5.00
N ASN A 130 -6.03 8.76 -5.19
CA ASN A 130 -6.64 10.01 -5.63
C ASN A 130 -5.61 10.81 -6.45
N GLU A 131 -6.03 11.35 -7.59
CA GLU A 131 -5.15 12.11 -8.50
C GLU A 131 -4.74 13.49 -7.94
N SER A 132 -5.39 13.93 -6.87
CA SER A 132 -5.11 15.22 -6.21
C SER A 132 -3.85 15.20 -5.35
N TYR A 133 -3.25 14.03 -5.09
CA TYR A 133 -2.04 13.93 -4.28
C TYR A 133 -0.80 14.37 -5.08
N ASN A 134 -0.10 15.39 -4.59
CA ASN A 134 1.25 15.71 -5.04
C ASN A 134 2.22 14.66 -4.49
N VAL A 135 2.49 13.65 -5.28
CA VAL A 135 3.38 12.54 -4.90
C VAL A 135 4.82 13.04 -4.89
N PRO A 136 5.55 12.92 -3.77
CA PRO A 136 6.97 13.25 -3.77
C PRO A 136 7.73 12.32 -4.73
N ILE A 137 8.66 12.90 -5.51
CA ILE A 137 9.54 12.12 -6.39
C ILE A 137 10.58 11.41 -5.51
N ILE A 138 10.34 10.14 -5.20
CA ILE A 138 11.33 9.28 -4.53
C ILE A 138 12.44 8.98 -5.54
N ARG A 139 13.65 9.52 -5.32
CA ARG A 139 14.78 9.33 -6.24
C ARG A 139 15.43 7.94 -6.01
N LYS A 140 16.08 7.41 -7.04
CA LYS A 140 16.71 6.07 -7.02
C LYS A 140 18.08 6.11 -6.37
#